data_AF-A0A2E7MCE1-F1
#
_entry.id   AF-A0A2E7MCE1-F1
#
_cell.length_a   1.000
_cell.length_b   1.000
_cell.length_c   1.000
_cell.angle_alpha   90.00
_cell.angle_beta   90.00
_cell.angle_gamma   90.00
#
_symmetry.space_group_name_H-M   'P 1'
#
loop_
_entity.id
_entity.type
_entity.pdbx_description
1 polymer ?
#
loop_
_entity_poly.entity_id
_entity_poly.type
_entity_poly.pdbx_seq_one_letter_code
_entity_poly.pdbx_strand_id
1 'polypeptide(L)'
;MKNTMLWMLLLSCVLLCVLSGCGVRGGGGGWRGDPPGDDDDSSAGDDDDTAEDAEAEAPFELLGTWTYTGGDAGLNNTLEVTESAFVDTGDYNGTPWVVRFELLSWDNDSDQAQLETSEIDGFSHYELGEVLFTSWQLDGDSLRLYISTEGFVTPEGGTEGDEFVTYTRVTR
;
A
#
# COMPACT_ATOMS: atom_id res chain seq x y z
N MET A 1 -16.52 -29.03 14.55
CA MET A 1 -15.33 -29.88 14.76
C MET A 1 -14.81 -30.56 13.48
N LYS A 2 -15.18 -30.13 12.26
CA LYS A 2 -14.63 -30.69 11.00
C LYS A 2 -13.50 -29.85 10.39
N ASN A 3 -13.44 -28.55 10.69
CA ASN A 3 -12.45 -27.66 10.08
C ASN A 3 -11.06 -27.74 10.73
N THR A 4 -10.96 -28.03 12.03
CA THR A 4 -9.67 -28.11 12.74
C THR A 4 -8.81 -29.30 12.30
N MET A 5 -9.42 -30.41 11.87
CA MET A 5 -8.68 -31.56 11.34
C MET A 5 -8.08 -31.30 9.96
N LEU A 6 -8.69 -30.44 9.13
CA LEU A 6 -8.19 -30.11 7.80
C LEU A 6 -6.91 -29.25 7.88
N TRP A 7 -6.90 -28.29 8.81
CA TRP A 7 -5.74 -27.41 9.04
C TRP A 7 -4.53 -28.17 9.60
N MET A 8 -4.75 -29.14 10.48
CA MET A 8 -3.66 -29.98 10.99
C MET A 8 -3.07 -30.90 9.91
N LEU A 9 -3.89 -31.40 8.98
CA LEU A 9 -3.39 -32.23 7.88
C LEU A 9 -2.49 -31.43 6.93
N LEU A 10 -2.92 -30.21 6.56
CA LEU A 10 -2.16 -29.32 5.66
C LEU A 10 -0.79 -28.93 6.25
N LEU A 11 -0.73 -28.60 7.53
CA LEU A 11 0.53 -28.23 8.20
C LEU A 11 1.55 -29.39 8.21
N SER A 12 1.09 -30.64 8.35
CA SER A 12 1.97 -31.82 8.34
C SER A 12 2.55 -32.14 6.96
N CYS A 13 1.82 -31.88 5.87
CA CYS A 13 2.32 -32.08 4.52
C CYS A 13 3.42 -31.09 4.15
N VAL A 14 3.27 -29.81 4.53
CA VAL A 14 4.27 -28.77 4.25
C VAL A 14 5.56 -29.03 5.01
N LEU A 15 5.47 -29.44 6.28
CA LEU A 15 6.65 -29.75 7.10
C LEU A 15 7.44 -30.96 6.56
N LEU A 16 6.77 -31.97 6.01
CA LEU A 16 7.42 -33.13 5.38
C LEU A 16 8.15 -32.77 4.08
N CYS A 17 7.64 -31.82 3.29
CA CYS A 17 8.31 -31.32 2.07
C CYS A 17 9.60 -30.55 2.38
N VAL A 18 9.63 -29.79 3.48
CA VAL A 18 10.82 -29.02 3.90
C VAL A 18 11.92 -29.94 4.43
N LEU A 19 11.56 -30.97 5.21
CA LEU A 19 12.54 -31.91 5.79
C LEU A 19 13.14 -32.90 4.79
N SER A 20 12.47 -33.16 3.67
CA SER A 20 12.94 -34.14 2.66
C SER A 20 13.88 -33.55 1.61
N GLY A 21 14.23 -32.25 1.70
CA GLY A 21 15.35 -31.68 0.96
C GLY A 21 15.27 -31.92 -0.55
N CYS A 22 14.34 -31.27 -1.24
CA CYS A 22 14.35 -31.16 -2.69
C CYS A 22 15.54 -30.30 -3.16
N GLY A 23 16.75 -30.87 -3.08
CA GLY A 23 17.94 -30.42 -3.77
C GLY A 23 18.23 -31.38 -4.92
N VAL A 24 17.68 -31.11 -6.10
CA VAL A 24 18.11 -31.75 -7.35
C VAL A 24 19.45 -31.11 -7.73
N ARG A 25 20.56 -31.76 -7.37
CA ARG A 25 21.89 -31.48 -7.94
C ARG A 25 22.41 -32.77 -8.57
N GLY A 26 22.06 -32.96 -9.84
CA GLY A 26 22.64 -33.98 -10.70
C GLY A 26 23.99 -33.51 -11.28
N GLY A 27 24.89 -34.47 -11.50
CA GLY A 27 26.04 -34.30 -12.39
C GLY A 27 27.41 -34.58 -11.77
N GLY A 28 27.71 -35.85 -11.52
CA GLY A 28 29.08 -36.32 -11.34
C GLY A 28 29.71 -36.69 -12.69
N GLY A 29 31.02 -36.43 -12.85
CA GLY A 29 31.82 -36.91 -13.98
C GLY A 29 33.19 -36.25 -14.04
N GLY A 30 34.21 -36.89 -13.44
CA GLY A 30 35.61 -36.48 -13.59
C GLY A 30 36.24 -36.98 -14.90
N TRP A 31 37.38 -36.38 -15.27
CA TRP A 31 38.69 -36.99 -15.59
C TRP A 31 39.58 -36.00 -16.36
N ARG A 32 40.83 -35.83 -15.88
CA ARG A 32 42.04 -35.25 -16.53
C ARG A 32 41.99 -33.72 -16.71
N GLY A 33 42.91 -32.90 -16.19
CA GLY A 33 44.32 -33.11 -15.84
C GLY A 33 45.14 -32.18 -16.73
N ASP A 34 45.46 -30.98 -16.24
CA ASP A 34 46.48 -30.08 -16.76
C ASP A 34 46.99 -29.12 -15.65
N PRO A 35 48.25 -28.63 -15.73
CA PRO A 35 49.09 -28.16 -14.62
C PRO A 35 48.85 -26.69 -14.19
N PRO A 36 49.39 -26.25 -13.03
CA PRO A 36 49.17 -24.90 -12.52
C PRO A 36 49.96 -23.86 -13.31
N GLY A 37 49.27 -22.80 -13.75
CA GLY A 37 49.85 -21.60 -14.33
C GLY A 37 49.39 -20.37 -13.57
N ASP A 38 50.35 -19.76 -12.89
CA ASP A 38 50.56 -18.33 -12.64
C ASP A 38 49.38 -17.43 -12.22
N ASP A 39 49.42 -17.11 -10.92
CA ASP A 39 49.08 -15.87 -10.22
C ASP A 39 48.26 -14.79 -10.95
N ASP A 40 47.11 -14.52 -10.32
CA ASP A 40 46.05 -13.59 -10.68
C ASP A 40 46.53 -12.18 -11.07
N ASP A 41 46.11 -11.82 -12.28
CA ASP A 41 46.08 -10.48 -12.82
C ASP A 41 45.01 -9.63 -12.10
N SER A 42 45.28 -8.34 -12.03
CA SER A 42 44.42 -7.35 -11.40
C SER A 42 43.12 -7.19 -12.20
N SER A 43 41.98 -7.37 -11.57
CA SER A 43 40.76 -6.70 -11.99
C SER A 43 39.97 -6.24 -10.78
N ALA A 44 39.92 -4.92 -10.62
CA ALA A 44 38.90 -4.22 -9.89
C ALA A 44 37.53 -4.77 -10.31
N GLY A 45 36.87 -5.45 -9.37
CA GLY A 45 35.44 -5.66 -9.41
C GLY A 45 34.87 -4.62 -8.46
N ASP A 46 34.37 -3.53 -9.04
CA ASP A 46 33.41 -2.67 -8.37
C ASP A 46 32.25 -3.59 -7.94
N ASP A 47 32.06 -3.77 -6.64
CA ASP A 47 30.80 -4.29 -6.11
C ASP A 47 29.77 -3.18 -6.37
N ASP A 48 29.25 -3.23 -7.60
CA ASP A 48 28.13 -2.44 -8.09
C ASP A 48 26.99 -2.66 -7.10
N ASP A 49 26.71 -1.61 -6.33
CA ASP A 49 25.48 -1.40 -5.58
C ASP A 49 24.31 -1.38 -6.59
N THR A 50 23.98 -2.51 -7.20
CA THR A 50 22.65 -2.72 -7.75
C THR A 50 21.72 -2.92 -6.57
N ALA A 51 21.33 -1.80 -5.96
CA ALA A 51 20.02 -1.67 -5.38
C ALA A 51 19.06 -2.23 -6.43
N GLU A 52 18.46 -3.37 -6.13
CA GLU A 52 17.30 -3.84 -6.87
C GLU A 52 16.33 -2.67 -6.83
N ASP A 53 16.18 -1.98 -7.97
CA ASP A 53 15.05 -1.10 -8.22
C ASP A 53 13.84 -1.95 -7.82
N ALA A 54 13.27 -1.65 -6.65
CA ALA A 54 11.94 -2.09 -6.32
C ALA A 54 11.12 -1.61 -7.50
N GLU A 55 10.76 -2.53 -8.40
CA GLU A 55 9.84 -2.24 -9.49
C GLU A 55 8.67 -1.55 -8.80
N ALA A 56 8.55 -0.24 -9.01
CA ALA A 56 7.46 0.53 -8.47
C ALA A 56 6.20 -0.17 -8.98
N GLU A 57 5.57 -0.95 -8.10
CA GLU A 57 4.41 -1.73 -8.46
C GLU A 57 3.43 -0.77 -9.11
N ALA A 58 2.98 -1.10 -10.32
CA ALA A 58 2.12 -0.21 -11.09
C ALA A 58 0.95 0.24 -10.21
N PRO A 59 0.65 1.54 -10.13
CA PRO A 59 -0.38 2.04 -9.23
C PRO A 59 -1.70 1.35 -9.59
N PHE A 60 -2.37 0.76 -8.60
CA PHE A 60 -3.75 0.38 -8.82
C PHE A 60 -4.62 1.65 -8.85
N GLU A 61 -5.53 1.69 -9.81
CA GLU A 61 -6.27 2.91 -10.12
C GLU A 61 -7.58 2.96 -9.33
N LEU A 62 -7.62 3.78 -8.28
CA LEU A 62 -8.87 4.18 -7.62
C LEU A 62 -9.45 5.41 -8.32
N LEU A 63 -9.97 5.25 -9.52
CA LEU A 63 -10.57 6.36 -10.25
C LEU A 63 -12.00 6.65 -9.81
N GLY A 64 -12.23 7.83 -9.25
CA GLY A 64 -13.59 8.29 -9.04
C GLY A 64 -13.70 9.67 -8.41
N THR A 65 -14.84 10.30 -8.67
CA THR A 65 -15.32 11.42 -7.88
C THR A 65 -16.35 10.90 -6.89
N TRP A 66 -16.14 11.20 -5.62
CA TRP A 66 -16.97 10.73 -4.52
C TRP A 66 -17.47 11.91 -3.70
N THR A 67 -18.73 11.88 -3.26
CA THR A 67 -19.32 12.96 -2.45
C THR A 67 -19.55 12.49 -1.03
N TYR A 68 -19.18 13.31 -0.05
CA TYR A 68 -19.44 13.05 1.35
C TYR A 68 -20.92 13.16 1.65
N THR A 69 -21.43 12.16 2.38
CA THR A 69 -22.83 12.10 2.80
C THR A 69 -22.98 12.01 4.32
N GLY A 70 -21.91 12.26 5.09
CA GLY A 70 -21.87 12.05 6.55
C GLY A 70 -22.41 13.23 7.38
N GLY A 71 -22.64 12.94 8.67
CA GLY A 71 -23.65 13.58 9.52
C GLY A 71 -23.32 14.89 10.21
N ASP A 72 -22.17 15.53 9.95
CA ASP A 72 -21.89 16.86 10.51
C ASP A 72 -22.62 17.93 9.70
N ALA A 73 -23.62 18.52 10.35
CA ALA A 73 -24.49 19.52 9.72
C ALA A 73 -23.66 20.68 9.16
N GLY A 74 -23.69 20.86 7.84
CA GLY A 74 -23.03 21.96 7.15
C GLY A 74 -21.68 21.60 6.51
N LEU A 75 -21.23 20.35 6.60
CA LEU A 75 -20.11 19.83 5.82
C LEU A 75 -20.61 19.24 4.49
N ASN A 76 -20.11 19.76 3.38
CA ASN A 76 -20.32 19.19 2.05
C ASN A 76 -19.01 19.21 1.29
N ASN A 77 -18.42 18.04 1.06
CA ASN A 77 -17.18 17.91 0.32
C ASN A 77 -17.21 16.76 -0.68
N THR A 78 -16.29 16.83 -1.63
CA THR A 78 -16.08 15.88 -2.70
C THR A 78 -14.63 15.47 -2.66
N LEU A 79 -14.40 14.16 -2.58
CA LEU A 79 -13.11 13.56 -2.75
C LEU A 79 -12.96 13.07 -4.18
N GLU A 80 -11.98 13.63 -4.88
CA GLU A 80 -11.52 13.12 -6.16
C GLU A 80 -10.28 12.25 -5.91
N VAL A 81 -10.38 10.99 -6.32
CA VAL A 81 -9.28 10.02 -6.25
C VAL A 81 -8.84 9.70 -7.67
N THR A 82 -7.55 9.88 -7.92
CA THR A 82 -6.89 9.65 -9.21
C THR A 82 -5.66 8.76 -9.01
N GLU A 83 -5.02 8.34 -10.10
CA GLU A 83 -3.78 7.55 -10.04
C GLU A 83 -2.64 8.25 -9.27
N SER A 84 -2.63 9.58 -9.21
CA SER A 84 -1.50 10.36 -8.72
C SER A 84 -1.84 11.32 -7.58
N ALA A 85 -3.12 11.45 -7.22
CA ALA A 85 -3.54 12.46 -6.28
C ALA A 85 -4.89 12.12 -5.63
N PHE A 86 -4.99 12.55 -4.38
CA PHE A 86 -6.25 12.76 -3.70
C PHE A 86 -6.49 14.27 -3.64
N VAL A 87 -7.68 14.70 -4.05
CA VAL A 87 -8.10 16.09 -3.94
C VAL A 87 -9.41 16.13 -3.19
N ASP A 88 -9.41 16.80 -2.04
CA ASP A 88 -10.61 17.02 -1.25
C ASP A 88 -11.05 18.47 -1.41
N THR A 89 -12.29 18.67 -1.84
CA THR A 89 -12.86 19.99 -2.11
C THR A 89 -14.18 20.09 -1.38
N GLY A 90 -14.35 21.11 -0.56
CA GLY A 90 -15.56 21.23 0.24
C GLY A 90 -15.97 22.64 0.60
N ASP A 91 -17.06 22.70 1.34
CA ASP A 91 -17.57 23.88 2.01
C ASP A 91 -17.95 23.49 3.44
N TYR A 92 -17.47 24.28 4.40
CA TYR A 92 -17.92 24.19 5.79
C TYR A 92 -18.56 25.52 6.21
N ASN A 93 -19.87 25.50 6.44
CA ASN A 93 -20.66 26.67 6.83
C ASN A 93 -20.47 27.89 5.89
N GLY A 94 -20.39 27.67 4.57
CA GLY A 94 -20.24 28.73 3.56
C GLY A 94 -18.82 29.21 3.33
N THR A 95 -17.82 28.54 3.93
CA THR A 95 -16.40 28.78 3.66
C THR A 95 -15.87 27.66 2.77
N PRO A 96 -15.52 27.94 1.49
CA PRO A 96 -14.99 26.94 0.59
C PRO A 96 -13.54 26.61 0.91
N TRP A 97 -13.12 25.41 0.54
CA TRP A 97 -11.75 24.96 0.68
C TRP A 97 -11.37 23.89 -0.36
N VAL A 98 -10.07 23.79 -0.60
CA VAL A 98 -9.43 22.76 -1.42
C VAL A 98 -8.17 22.30 -0.72
N VAL A 99 -8.02 20.98 -0.54
CA VAL A 99 -6.79 20.35 -0.08
C VAL A 99 -6.31 19.37 -1.14
N ARG A 100 -5.04 19.48 -1.52
CA ARG A 100 -4.38 18.50 -2.39
C ARG A 100 -3.39 17.68 -1.60
N PHE A 101 -3.44 16.38 -1.84
CA PHE A 101 -2.53 15.43 -1.23
C PHE A 101 -1.59 14.85 -2.29
N GLU A 102 -0.31 14.85 -1.98
CA GLU A 102 0.73 14.13 -2.72
C GLU A 102 0.84 12.71 -2.18
N LEU A 103 0.94 11.72 -3.08
CA LEU A 103 1.14 10.33 -2.70
C LEU A 103 2.62 10.08 -2.43
N LEU A 104 2.97 9.81 -1.17
CA LEU A 104 4.36 9.52 -0.77
C LEU A 104 4.71 8.05 -0.95
N SER A 105 3.82 7.16 -0.50
CA SER A 105 4.03 5.71 -0.56
C SER A 105 2.71 4.97 -0.54
N TRP A 106 2.76 3.70 -0.95
CA TRP A 106 1.58 2.87 -1.15
C TRP A 106 1.84 1.43 -0.73
N ASP A 107 0.83 0.79 -0.13
CA ASP A 107 0.79 -0.65 0.12
C ASP A 107 -0.42 -1.23 -0.63
N ASN A 108 -0.11 -1.92 -1.74
CA ASN A 108 -1.08 -2.53 -2.63
C ASN A 108 -1.86 -3.68 -1.97
N ASP A 109 -1.23 -4.44 -1.08
CA ASP A 109 -1.83 -5.62 -0.45
C ASP A 109 -2.85 -5.24 0.62
N SER A 110 -2.72 -4.03 1.18
CA SER A 110 -3.49 -3.57 2.33
C SER A 110 -4.42 -2.39 2.05
N ASP A 111 -4.58 -1.98 0.79
CA ASP A 111 -5.43 -0.85 0.38
C ASP A 111 -5.09 0.43 1.17
N GLN A 112 -3.80 0.80 1.21
CA GLN A 112 -3.24 1.84 2.08
C GLN A 112 -2.35 2.82 1.33
N ALA A 113 -2.45 4.12 1.68
CA ALA A 113 -1.60 5.18 1.14
C ALA A 113 -1.06 6.11 2.22
N GLN A 114 0.21 6.48 2.12
CA GLN A 114 0.77 7.61 2.84
C GLN A 114 0.70 8.85 1.95
N LEU A 115 0.10 9.90 2.49
CA LEU A 115 -0.15 11.16 1.80
C LEU A 115 0.57 12.31 2.50
N GLU A 116 0.97 13.33 1.75
CA GLU A 116 1.40 14.62 2.28
C GLU A 116 0.48 15.72 1.79
N THR A 117 0.01 16.58 2.69
CA THR A 117 -0.74 17.77 2.31
C THR A 117 0.17 18.76 1.59
N SER A 118 -0.02 18.92 0.27
CA SER A 118 0.88 19.71 -0.60
C SER A 118 0.31 21.08 -0.98
N GLU A 119 -1.01 21.25 -0.95
CA GLU A 119 -1.67 22.54 -1.22
C GLU A 119 -2.92 22.68 -0.35
N ILE A 120 -3.12 23.88 0.22
CA ILE A 120 -4.34 24.26 0.94
C ILE A 120 -4.79 25.63 0.43
N ASP A 121 -6.02 25.69 -0.05
CA ASP A 121 -6.75 26.94 -0.29
C ASP A 121 -7.99 26.97 0.61
N GLY A 122 -8.20 28.08 1.32
CA GLY A 122 -9.32 28.22 2.27
C GLY A 122 -9.06 27.65 3.67
N PHE A 123 -10.12 27.21 4.34
CA PHE A 123 -10.08 26.62 5.68
C PHE A 123 -9.94 25.10 5.59
N SER A 124 -8.90 24.54 6.20
CA SER A 124 -8.64 23.10 6.26
C SER A 124 -8.46 22.66 7.71
N HIS A 125 -8.91 21.46 8.04
CA HIS A 125 -8.57 20.80 9.31
C HIS A 125 -7.21 20.08 9.26
N TYR A 126 -6.57 20.00 8.10
CA TYR A 126 -5.20 19.55 7.90
C TYR A 126 -4.21 20.71 7.81
N GLU A 127 -2.96 20.47 8.18
CA GLU A 127 -1.84 21.41 8.02
C GLU A 127 -1.03 21.15 6.74
N LEU A 128 -0.44 22.20 6.16
CA LEU A 128 0.45 22.05 5.00
C LEU A 128 1.73 21.29 5.40
N GLY A 129 2.10 20.28 4.63
CA GLY A 129 3.21 19.36 4.93
C GLY A 129 2.85 18.29 5.97
N GLU A 130 1.59 18.20 6.39
CA GLU A 130 1.13 17.13 7.28
C GLU A 130 1.16 15.78 6.54
N VAL A 131 1.69 14.77 7.21
CA VAL A 131 1.72 13.39 6.72
C VAL A 131 0.51 12.65 7.25
N LEU A 132 -0.31 12.15 6.33
CA LEU A 132 -1.53 11.41 6.61
C LEU A 132 -1.35 9.96 6.17
N PHE A 133 -1.78 9.04 7.02
CA PHE A 133 -1.91 7.64 6.71
C PHE A 133 -3.37 7.37 6.39
N THR A 134 -3.61 6.79 5.22
CA THR A 134 -4.95 6.51 4.74
C THR A 134 -5.14 5.04 4.41
N SER A 135 -6.35 4.54 4.65
CA SER A 135 -6.80 3.25 4.15
C SER A 135 -8.24 3.36 3.69
N TRP A 136 -8.69 2.43 2.85
CA TRP A 136 -10.06 2.45 2.35
C TRP A 136 -10.72 1.08 2.26
N GLN A 137 -12.05 1.11 2.21
CA GLN A 137 -12.89 -0.04 1.90
C GLN A 137 -13.96 0.36 0.90
N LEU A 138 -14.09 -0.42 -0.18
CA LEU A 138 -15.17 -0.30 -1.16
C LEU A 138 -16.30 -1.27 -0.86
N ASP A 139 -17.53 -0.76 -0.75
CA ASP A 139 -18.76 -1.55 -0.66
C ASP A 139 -19.79 -1.01 -1.68
N GLY A 140 -19.86 -1.65 -2.84
CA GLY A 140 -20.66 -1.17 -3.97
C GLY A 140 -20.20 0.20 -4.45
N ASP A 141 -21.10 1.18 -4.42
CA ASP A 141 -20.83 2.58 -4.78
C ASP A 141 -20.46 3.45 -3.57
N SER A 142 -20.08 2.84 -2.44
CA SER A 142 -19.63 3.54 -1.23
C SER A 142 -18.15 3.29 -0.95
N LEU A 143 -17.41 4.37 -0.73
CA LEU A 143 -16.02 4.37 -0.28
C LEU A 143 -16.00 4.79 1.19
N ARG A 144 -15.44 3.94 2.06
CA ARG A 144 -15.08 4.33 3.42
C ARG A 144 -13.61 4.68 3.43
N LEU A 145 -13.30 5.92 3.78
CA LEU A 145 -11.93 6.40 3.90
C LEU A 145 -11.60 6.60 5.38
N TYR A 146 -10.47 6.04 5.80
CA TYR A 146 -9.90 6.16 7.13
C TYR A 146 -8.65 7.02 7.02
N ILE A 147 -8.51 8.04 7.88
CA ILE A 147 -7.39 8.99 7.86
C ILE A 147 -6.83 9.08 9.28
N SER A 148 -5.51 9.03 9.42
CA SER A 148 -4.80 9.15 10.70
C SER A 148 -3.48 9.87 10.53
N THR A 149 -3.03 10.57 11.57
CA THR A 149 -1.72 11.22 11.65
C THR A 149 -0.68 10.38 12.40
N GLU A 150 -1.11 9.31 13.09
CA GLU A 150 -0.24 8.48 13.94
C GLU A 150 0.27 7.22 13.22
N GLY A 151 -0.47 6.71 12.22
CA GLY A 151 -0.11 5.51 11.47
C GLY A 151 -1.28 4.90 10.70
N PHE A 152 -1.00 3.85 9.91
CA PHE A 152 -2.03 3.16 9.15
C PHE A 152 -3.10 2.53 10.06
N VAL A 153 -4.36 2.84 9.76
CA VAL A 153 -5.53 2.25 10.40
C VAL A 153 -6.08 1.18 9.47
N THR A 154 -6.43 0.00 9.97
CA THR A 154 -7.04 -1.03 9.11
C THR A 154 -8.56 -0.82 9.03
N PRO A 155 -9.20 -1.00 7.85
CA PRO A 155 -10.65 -0.88 7.73
C PRO A 155 -11.43 -1.84 8.65
N GLU A 156 -10.87 -3.03 8.93
CA GLU A 156 -11.43 -4.03 9.84
C GLU A 156 -11.08 -3.80 11.33
N GLY A 157 -10.06 -2.99 11.60
CA GLY A 157 -9.49 -2.76 12.93
C GLY A 157 -9.72 -1.36 13.49
N GLY A 158 -10.70 -0.62 12.95
CA GLY A 158 -11.14 0.65 13.53
C GLY A 158 -11.53 0.46 15.00
N THR A 159 -10.82 1.17 15.88
CA THR A 159 -11.09 1.18 17.30
C THR A 159 -12.29 2.08 17.58
N GLU A 160 -13.05 1.82 18.64
CA GLU A 160 -14.13 2.72 19.08
C GLU A 160 -13.53 4.11 19.39
N GLY A 161 -13.72 5.08 18.48
CA GLY A 161 -13.11 6.41 18.56
C GLY A 161 -12.50 6.93 17.25
N ASP A 162 -12.26 6.06 16.26
CA ASP A 162 -11.69 6.47 14.98
C ASP A 162 -12.78 7.14 14.09
N GLU A 163 -12.51 8.38 13.65
CA GLU A 163 -13.38 9.10 12.72
C GLU A 163 -13.22 8.51 11.31
N PHE A 164 -14.34 8.14 10.68
CA PHE A 164 -14.34 7.63 9.32
C PHE A 164 -15.25 8.47 8.44
N VAL A 165 -14.81 8.67 7.20
CA VAL A 165 -15.54 9.48 6.23
C VAL A 165 -16.12 8.55 5.18
N THR A 166 -17.45 8.57 5.03
CA THR A 166 -18.13 7.79 3.99
C THR A 166 -18.45 8.69 2.81
N TYR A 167 -17.94 8.30 1.65
CA TYR A 167 -18.26 8.92 0.38
C TYR A 167 -19.08 7.99 -0.51
N THR A 168 -19.97 8.57 -1.31
CA THR A 168 -20.74 7.86 -2.33
C THR A 168 -20.25 8.25 -3.71
N ARG A 169 -20.06 7.28 -4.60
CA ARG A 169 -19.57 7.53 -5.96
C ARG A 169 -20.59 8.35 -6.75
N VAL A 170 -20.13 9.42 -7.38
CA VAL A 170 -20.97 10.19 -8.30
C VAL A 170 -20.95 9.49 -9.65
N THR A 171 -22.09 8.94 -10.07
CA THR A 171 -22.28 8.47 -11.45
C THR A 171 -22.60 9.68 -12.34
N ARG A 172 -21.73 9.95 -13.32
CA ARG A 172 -21.98 10.93 -14.38
C ARG A 172 -22.66 10.29 -15.58
#